data_AF-A0A948KNH0-F1
#
_entry.id   AF-A0A948KNH0-F1
#
_cell.length_a   1.000
_cell.length_b   1.000
_cell.length_c   1.000
_cell.angle_alpha   90.00
_cell.angle_beta   90.00
_cell.angle_gamma   90.00
#
_symmetry.space_group_name_H-M   'P 1'
#
loop_
_entity.id
_entity.type
_entity.pdbx_description
1 polymer ?
#
loop_
_entity_poly.entity_id
_entity_poly.type
_entity_poly.pdbx_seq_one_letter_code
_entity_poly.pdbx_strand_id
1 'polypeptide(L)'
;MKQTKKRELPIPDNFDPAQVGEVRRVPYKDIFQEARITALKYGLEPAAKDRTRICLMAIDVQNTFCLPDFELFVGGRTGTGAIDDNIRLCEFIYRNLAIITRIY
;
A
#
# COMPACT_ATOMS: atom_id res chain seq x y z
N MET A 1 22.86 -10.97 -16.38
CA MET A 1 22.23 -9.97 -15.49
C MET A 1 20.99 -9.46 -16.19
N LYS A 2 19.78 -9.75 -15.68
CA LYS A 2 18.56 -9.12 -16.23
C LYS A 2 18.54 -7.67 -15.77
N GLN A 3 18.62 -6.72 -16.70
CA GLN A 3 18.31 -5.31 -16.44
C GLN A 3 16.85 -5.23 -15.98
N THR A 4 16.64 -5.07 -14.67
CA THR A 4 15.33 -4.70 -14.13
C THR A 4 15.14 -3.20 -14.42
N LYS A 5 14.52 -2.88 -15.56
CA LYS A 5 13.87 -1.58 -15.73
C LYS A 5 12.77 -1.52 -14.65
N LYS A 6 13.08 -0.93 -13.49
CA LYS A 6 12.09 -0.61 -12.44
C LYS A 6 11.07 0.33 -13.08
N ARG A 7 9.96 -0.23 -13.56
CA ARG A 7 8.77 0.57 -13.88
C ARG A 7 7.91 0.56 -12.64
N GLU A 8 7.68 1.75 -12.11
CA GLU A 8 6.62 1.95 -11.13
C GLU A 8 5.29 1.43 -11.73
N LEU A 9 4.53 0.71 -10.91
CA LEU A 9 3.18 0.29 -11.28
C LEU A 9 2.22 1.47 -11.11
N PRO A 10 1.15 1.56 -11.92
CA PRO A 10 0.12 2.56 -11.68
C PRO A 10 -0.61 2.25 -10.36
N ILE A 11 -1.22 3.29 -9.79
CA ILE A 11 -2.12 3.14 -8.65
C ILE A 11 -3.37 2.37 -9.12
N PRO A 12 -3.80 1.32 -8.41
CA PRO A 12 -5.03 0.59 -8.74
C PRO A 12 -6.28 1.46 -8.64
N ASP A 13 -7.26 1.22 -9.52
CA ASP A 13 -8.54 1.96 -9.53
C ASP A 13 -9.37 1.77 -8.26
N ASN A 14 -9.11 0.70 -7.50
CA ASN A 14 -9.78 0.41 -6.23
C ASN A 14 -9.18 1.14 -5.02
N PHE A 15 -8.12 1.94 -5.22
CA PHE A 15 -7.57 2.83 -4.20
C PHE A 15 -8.20 4.22 -4.31
N ASP A 16 -8.95 4.61 -3.28
CA ASP A 16 -9.54 5.94 -3.14
C ASP A 16 -8.86 6.69 -1.98
N PRO A 17 -8.03 7.71 -2.25
CA PRO A 17 -7.34 8.46 -1.20
C PRO A 17 -8.31 9.21 -0.27
N ALA A 18 -9.52 9.54 -0.72
CA ALA A 18 -10.53 10.20 0.11
C ALA A 18 -11.06 9.31 1.24
N GLN A 19 -10.92 7.99 1.11
CA GLN A 19 -11.42 7.00 2.06
C GLN A 19 -10.37 6.53 3.08
N VAL A 20 -9.13 7.05 3.03
CA VAL A 20 -8.04 6.63 3.92
C VAL A 20 -8.29 7.02 5.39
N GLY A 21 -9.03 8.10 5.62
CA GLY A 21 -9.39 8.57 6.96
C GLY A 21 -10.56 7.83 7.62
N GLU A 22 -11.02 6.71 7.06
CA GLU A 22 -12.24 6.03 7.52
C GLU A 22 -12.00 4.55 7.82
N VAL A 23 -12.66 4.03 8.87
CA VAL A 23 -12.77 2.58 9.09
C VAL A 23 -13.85 2.03 8.18
N ARG A 24 -13.46 1.15 7.26
CA ARG A 24 -14.38 0.56 6.29
C ARG A 24 -14.21 -0.93 6.11
N ARG A 25 -15.26 -1.57 5.61
CA ARG A 25 -15.21 -2.97 5.18
C ARG A 25 -14.49 -3.07 3.84
N VAL A 26 -13.51 -3.95 3.76
CA VAL A 26 -12.75 -4.23 2.54
C VAL A 26 -13.51 -5.25 1.67
N PRO A 27 -13.76 -4.97 0.37
CA PRO A 27 -14.36 -5.93 -0.56
C PRO A 27 -13.32 -6.97 -1.02
N TYR A 28 -12.91 -7.86 -0.11
CA TYR A 28 -11.80 -8.79 -0.33
C TYR A 28 -11.91 -9.64 -1.60
N LYS A 29 -13.12 -10.07 -1.96
CA LYS A 29 -13.35 -10.89 -3.15
C LYS A 29 -12.96 -10.15 -4.43
N ASP A 30 -13.41 -8.90 -4.55
CA ASP A 30 -13.22 -8.10 -5.77
C ASP A 30 -11.75 -7.69 -5.89
N ILE A 31 -11.14 -7.24 -4.78
CA ILE A 31 -9.70 -6.91 -4.71
C ILE A 31 -8.84 -8.13 -5.08
N PHE A 32 -9.19 -9.33 -4.61
CA PHE A 32 -8.44 -10.54 -4.94
C PHE A 32 -8.48 -10.84 -6.45
N GLN A 33 -9.64 -10.68 -7.09
CA GLN A 33 -9.78 -10.89 -8.53
C GLN A 33 -8.97 -9.87 -9.33
N GLU A 34 -9.07 -8.58 -8.97
CA GLU A 34 -8.31 -7.50 -9.60
C GLU A 34 -6.80 -7.66 -9.43
N ALA A 35 -6.34 -8.08 -8.24
CA ALA A 35 -4.94 -8.33 -7.96
C ALA A 35 -4.37 -9.44 -8.86
N ARG A 36 -5.12 -10.52 -9.11
CA ARG A 36 -4.71 -11.58 -10.03
C ARG A 36 -4.59 -11.09 -11.47
N ILE A 37 -5.57 -10.30 -11.93
CA ILE A 37 -5.55 -9.70 -13.27
C ILE A 37 -4.34 -8.76 -13.42
N THR A 38 -4.09 -7.94 -12.39
CA THR A 38 -2.97 -7.00 -12.34
C THR A 38 -1.62 -7.72 -12.38
N ALA A 39 -1.47 -8.80 -11.61
CA ALA A 39 -0.27 -9.63 -11.62
C ALA A 39 0.02 -10.19 -13.03
N LEU A 40 -1.00 -10.69 -13.73
CA LEU A 40 -0.86 -11.17 -15.11
C LEU A 40 -0.52 -10.03 -16.08
N LYS A 41 -1.23 -8.90 -15.99
CA LYS A 41 -1.05 -7.71 -16.86
C LYS A 41 0.37 -7.16 -16.80
N TYR A 42 0.98 -7.14 -15.61
CA TYR A 42 2.31 -6.58 -15.39
C TYR A 42 3.41 -7.64 -15.25
N GLY A 43 3.08 -8.93 -15.39
CA GLY A 43 4.04 -10.03 -15.28
C GLY A 43 4.70 -10.13 -13.89
N LEU A 44 3.92 -9.92 -12.82
CA LEU A 44 4.41 -10.00 -11.45
C LEU A 44 4.59 -11.47 -11.05
N GLU A 45 5.78 -11.81 -10.58
CA GLU A 45 6.08 -13.14 -10.06
C GLU A 45 5.79 -13.20 -8.55
N PRO A 46 5.51 -14.40 -7.99
CA PRO A 46 5.36 -14.56 -6.55
C PRO A 46 6.64 -14.13 -5.81
N ALA A 47 6.49 -13.29 -4.79
CA ALA A 47 7.60 -12.81 -3.94
C ALA A 47 8.46 -13.95 -3.33
N ALA A 48 7.92 -15.17 -3.22
CA ALA A 48 8.67 -16.36 -2.81
C ALA A 48 9.86 -16.71 -3.73
N LYS A 49 9.83 -16.23 -4.99
CA LYS A 49 10.92 -16.41 -5.98
C LYS A 49 11.98 -15.31 -5.92
N ASP A 50 11.80 -14.29 -5.09
CA ASP A 50 12.73 -13.16 -4.99
C ASP A 50 14.09 -13.62 -4.45
N ARG A 51 15.15 -13.28 -5.18
CA ARG A 51 16.54 -13.52 -4.74
C ARG A 51 17.02 -12.45 -3.77
N THR A 52 16.72 -11.19 -4.07
CA THR A 52 16.96 -10.04 -3.18
C THR A 52 15.64 -9.71 -2.52
N ARG A 53 15.60 -9.71 -1.19
CA ARG A 53 14.38 -9.44 -0.44
C ARG A 53 14.36 -7.99 0.01
N ILE A 54 13.31 -7.27 -0.38
CA ILE A 54 13.03 -5.92 0.09
C ILE A 54 11.82 -6.01 1.02
N CYS A 55 12.02 -5.66 2.28
CA CYS A 55 10.99 -5.71 3.31
C CYS A 55 10.58 -4.29 3.68
N LEU A 56 9.27 -4.08 3.84
CA LEU A 56 8.69 -2.88 4.42
C LEU A 56 8.18 -3.23 5.82
N MET A 57 8.50 -2.41 6.82
CA MET A 57 7.97 -2.54 8.17
C MET A 57 7.16 -1.28 8.47
N ALA A 58 5.85 -1.45 8.64
CA ALA A 58 4.96 -0.34 8.96
C ALA A 58 4.96 -0.14 10.49
N ILE A 59 5.31 1.07 10.94
CA ILE A 59 5.36 1.42 12.37
C ILE A 59 4.18 2.31 12.70
N ASP A 60 3.50 1.99 13.80
CA ASP A 60 2.36 2.73 14.36
C ASP A 60 1.21 2.98 13.35
N VAL A 61 1.04 2.09 12.37
CA VAL A 61 -0.08 2.10 11.41
C VAL A 61 -1.31 1.42 12.04
N GLN A 62 -1.76 1.98 13.15
CA GLN A 62 -2.94 1.55 13.89
C GLN A 62 -3.99 2.66 13.86
N ASN A 63 -5.27 2.29 13.88
CA ASN A 63 -6.38 3.27 13.90
C ASN A 63 -6.16 4.37 14.95
N THR A 64 -5.63 4.00 16.11
CA THR A 64 -5.37 4.92 17.23
C THR A 64 -4.43 6.07 16.89
N PHE A 65 -3.47 5.86 15.98
CA PHE A 65 -2.54 6.91 15.54
C PHE A 65 -2.97 7.56 14.24
N CYS A 66 -3.69 6.82 13.38
CA CYS A 66 -3.93 7.22 12.00
C CYS A 66 -5.29 7.86 11.72
N LEU A 67 -6.28 7.74 12.63
CA LEU A 67 -7.64 8.21 12.41
C LEU A 67 -8.07 9.28 13.43
N PRO A 68 -8.74 10.38 13.02
CA PRO A 68 -9.02 11.54 13.87
C PRO A 68 -9.77 11.28 15.17
N ASP A 69 -10.66 10.30 15.18
CA ASP A 69 -11.56 10.03 16.31
C ASP A 69 -10.94 9.13 17.40
N PHE A 70 -9.66 8.78 17.28
CA PHE A 70 -8.97 7.91 18.23
C PHE A 70 -7.93 8.65 19.09
N GLU A 71 -7.50 8.01 20.18
CA GLU A 71 -6.87 8.64 21.33
C GLU A 71 -5.48 9.24 21.07
N LEU A 72 -4.71 8.68 20.12
CA LEU A 72 -3.33 9.08 19.83
C LEU A 72 -3.17 9.64 18.42
N PHE A 73 -4.24 10.17 17.84
CA PHE A 73 -4.24 10.64 16.46
C PHE A 73 -3.13 11.66 16.20
N VAL A 74 -2.31 11.39 15.17
CA VAL A 74 -1.18 12.24 14.79
C VAL A 74 -1.61 13.19 13.68
N GLY A 75 -2.34 14.25 14.03
CA GLY A 75 -2.84 15.25 13.07
C GLY A 75 -1.75 16.13 12.44
N GLY A 76 -0.55 16.19 13.02
CA GLY A 76 0.53 17.06 12.53
C GLY A 76 0.13 18.54 12.46
N ARG A 77 0.79 19.32 11.59
CA ARG A 77 0.50 20.77 11.42
C ARG A 77 -0.76 21.04 10.61
N THR A 78 -1.19 20.08 9.79
CA THR A 78 -2.33 20.21 8.87
C THR A 78 -3.64 19.76 9.50
N GLY A 79 -3.59 19.05 10.63
CA GLY A 79 -4.74 18.35 11.22
C GLY A 79 -5.02 16.99 10.56
N THR A 80 -4.36 16.67 9.45
CA THR A 80 -4.55 15.44 8.66
C THR A 80 -3.25 14.64 8.47
N GLY A 81 -2.18 14.98 9.20
CA GLY A 81 -0.83 14.45 8.97
C GLY A 81 -0.76 12.93 8.82
N ALA A 82 -1.35 12.17 9.73
CA ALA A 82 -1.36 10.71 9.64
C ALA A 82 -2.18 10.17 8.45
N ILE A 83 -3.27 10.85 8.07
CA ILE A 83 -4.04 10.50 6.86
C ILE A 83 -3.18 10.74 5.62
N ASP A 84 -2.55 11.92 5.54
CA ASP A 84 -1.67 12.31 4.42
C ASP A 84 -0.45 11.36 4.29
N ASP A 85 0.10 10.92 5.42
CA ASP A 85 1.18 9.92 5.46
C ASP A 85 0.69 8.55 4.97
N ASN A 86 -0.50 8.10 5.37
CA ASN A 86 -1.07 6.83 4.92
C ASN A 86 -1.40 6.83 3.41
N ILE A 87 -1.89 7.95 2.87
CA ILE A 87 -2.08 8.11 1.42
C ILE A 87 -0.74 7.89 0.69
N ARG A 88 0.32 8.60 1.14
CA ARG A 88 1.67 8.46 0.57
C ARG A 88 2.25 7.06 0.74
N LEU A 89 1.99 6.40 1.87
CA LEU A 89 2.41 5.03 2.13
C LEU A 89 1.73 4.04 1.19
N CYS A 90 0.41 4.15 1.02
CA CYS A 90 -0.33 3.33 0.06
C CYS A 90 0.18 3.53 -1.36
N GLU A 91 0.36 4.77 -1.81
CA GLU A 91 0.92 5.07 -3.13
C GLU A 91 2.32 4.48 -3.31
N PHE A 92 3.19 4.62 -2.29
CA PHE A 92 4.52 4.03 -2.31
C PHE A 92 4.45 2.51 -2.45
N ILE A 93 3.59 1.84 -1.69
CA ILE A 93 3.40 0.39 -1.78
C ILE A 93 2.93 0.00 -3.18
N TYR A 94 1.87 0.61 -3.68
CA TYR A 94 1.29 0.28 -4.99
C TYR A 94 2.28 0.46 -6.13
N ARG A 95 3.00 1.60 -6.17
CA ARG A 95 4.01 1.88 -7.21
C ARG A 95 5.17 0.89 -7.16
N ASN A 96 5.46 0.32 -5.99
CA ASN A 96 6.59 -0.58 -5.77
C ASN A 96 6.21 -2.05 -5.53
N LEU A 97 4.96 -2.46 -5.77
CA LEU A 97 4.49 -3.84 -5.54
C LEU A 97 5.35 -4.89 -6.26
N ALA A 98 5.93 -4.55 -7.41
CA ALA A 98 6.80 -5.46 -8.18
C ALA A 98 8.16 -5.75 -7.52
N ILE A 99 8.54 -5.01 -6.49
CA ILE A 99 9.85 -5.14 -5.82
C ILE A 99 9.75 -5.36 -4.31
N ILE A 100 8.62 -5.04 -3.67
CA ILE A 100 8.42 -5.29 -2.24
C ILE A 100 8.13 -6.79 -2.06
N THR A 101 9.04 -7.49 -1.40
CA THR A 101 8.92 -8.92 -1.12
C THR A 101 7.95 -9.19 0.04
N ARG A 102 7.98 -8.35 1.09
CA ARG A 102 7.17 -8.54 2.29
C ARG A 102 6.87 -7.23 2.99
N ILE A 103 5.66 -7.14 3.53
CA ILE A 103 5.23 -6.09 4.45
C ILE A 103 5.01 -6.76 5.82
N TYR A 104 5.62 -6.20 6.87
CA TYR A 104 5.45 -6.59 8.27
C TYR A 104 4.53 -5.61 8.98
#